data_AF-A0A9E0M079-F1
#
_entry.id   AF-A0A9E0M079-F1
#
_cell.length_a   1.000
_cell.length_b   1.000
_cell.length_c   1.000
_cell.angle_alpha   90.00
_cell.angle_beta   90.00
_cell.angle_gamma   90.00
#
_symmetry.space_group_name_H-M   'P 1'
#
loop_
_entity.id
_entity.type
_entity.pdbx_description
1 polymer ?
#
loop_
_entity_poly.entity_id
_entity_poly.type
_entity_poly.pdbx_seq_one_letter_code
_entity_poly.pdbx_strand_id
1 'polypeptide(L)'
;VEKEPQQAGLFAGYNIFERVDGTWGTQDQVYIDSPLKETGLRAYFDALGSRATKAALGDWSQQAGVLPERALRFLLSVGVQDRLEIKKVTCAKNPAPGSLFLGAPGRTSDYGQNADYAIDGLADLFAQQNKALSQLVWKTACDEKDTGWLLARYRNNASYPVRTSASQLVCVLRDSAWIPQNDGRFVRPAQASRDLLPPGFPFDESFSWLKAVHFGAENRQRLEESEKREVAARELGFVDPETFERAKRFAELPEAEQVQLLEEFQKRRRQELPEHEPRHPERRAARVAQQALDAPERITETSERSVSVGLDDVKQRAAQYLREQYSRDGEMVCQVCKAALPFTLDDGTFYFEKVEFLSDLRRRHYQNYLALCPNHGAMFQYANGSHEVLRSGLCELAGHELEVVLARRNASIHFTKTHLADLKAVIESEESEAEADES
;
A
#
# COMPACT_ATOMS: atom_id res chain seq x y z
N VAL A 1 -28.91 48.45 -25.25
CA VAL A 1 -28.24 48.04 -23.98
C VAL A 1 -26.93 48.77 -23.74
N GLU A 2 -25.95 48.81 -24.66
CA GLU A 2 -24.67 49.55 -24.42
C GLU A 2 -24.86 51.06 -24.17
N LYS A 3 -25.76 51.72 -24.92
CA LYS A 3 -26.07 53.15 -24.75
C LYS A 3 -27.16 53.42 -23.71
N GLU A 4 -28.03 52.45 -23.48
CA GLU A 4 -29.17 52.52 -22.55
C GLU A 4 -29.26 51.21 -21.76
N PRO A 5 -28.48 51.05 -20.68
CA PRO A 5 -28.44 49.82 -19.89
C PRO A 5 -29.78 49.49 -19.22
N GLN A 6 -30.56 50.50 -18.85
CA GLN A 6 -31.89 50.36 -18.27
C GLN A 6 -32.89 49.61 -19.17
N GLN A 7 -32.64 49.56 -20.49
CA GLN A 7 -33.46 48.83 -21.45
C GLN A 7 -33.13 47.34 -21.52
N ALA A 8 -32.16 46.84 -20.76
CA ALA A 8 -31.81 45.41 -20.77
C ALA A 8 -33.01 44.51 -20.41
N GLY A 9 -33.91 44.99 -19.55
CA GLY A 9 -35.13 44.27 -19.17
C GLY A 9 -36.10 44.01 -20.34
N LEU A 10 -35.98 44.73 -21.47
CA LEU A 10 -36.80 44.47 -22.67
C LEU A 10 -36.59 43.06 -23.23
N PHE A 11 -35.42 42.47 -22.99
CA PHE A 11 -35.06 41.15 -23.47
C PHE A 11 -35.42 40.03 -22.49
N ALA A 12 -35.89 40.38 -21.29
CA ALA A 12 -36.22 39.41 -20.26
C ALA A 12 -37.43 38.56 -20.67
N GLY A 13 -37.27 37.24 -20.62
CA GLY A 13 -38.36 36.28 -20.88
C GLY A 13 -38.61 36.00 -22.37
N TYR A 14 -37.84 36.59 -23.27
CA TYR A 14 -37.90 36.27 -24.71
C TYR A 14 -36.86 35.21 -25.09
N ASN A 15 -37.25 34.32 -26.00
CA ASN A 15 -36.38 33.25 -26.52
C ASN A 15 -35.46 33.76 -27.63
N ILE A 16 -34.42 34.51 -27.24
CA ILE A 16 -33.49 35.16 -28.17
C ILE A 16 -32.06 34.63 -28.08
N PHE A 17 -31.83 33.60 -27.26
CA PHE A 17 -30.51 32.99 -27.11
C PHE A 17 -30.52 31.58 -27.69
N GLU A 18 -29.78 31.38 -28.77
CA GLU A 18 -29.54 30.05 -29.32
C GLU A 18 -28.67 29.25 -28.34
N ARG A 19 -29.10 28.02 -28.05
CA ARG A 19 -28.40 27.06 -27.21
C ARG A 19 -27.57 26.12 -28.07
N VAL A 20 -26.56 25.47 -27.48
CA VAL A 20 -25.75 24.44 -28.17
C VAL A 20 -26.54 23.24 -28.69
N ASP A 21 -27.76 23.01 -28.19
CA ASP A 21 -28.67 21.97 -28.66
C ASP A 21 -29.54 22.40 -29.87
N GLY A 22 -29.32 23.61 -30.40
CA GLY A 22 -30.05 24.19 -31.53
C GLY A 22 -31.42 24.78 -31.17
N THR A 23 -31.82 24.74 -29.89
CA THR A 23 -33.06 25.37 -29.43
C THR A 23 -32.83 26.81 -28.99
N TRP A 24 -33.91 27.60 -28.89
CA TRP A 24 -33.86 28.98 -28.42
C TRP A 24 -34.44 29.08 -27.02
N GLY A 25 -33.75 29.80 -26.13
CA GLY A 25 -34.17 29.98 -24.75
C GLY A 25 -34.07 31.42 -24.26
N THR A 26 -34.54 31.64 -23.03
CA THR A 26 -34.43 32.92 -22.31
C THR A 26 -33.08 33.06 -21.60
N GLN A 27 -32.79 34.25 -21.06
CA GLN A 27 -31.55 34.51 -20.31
C GLN A 27 -31.35 33.57 -19.10
N ASP A 28 -32.45 33.07 -18.52
CA ASP A 28 -32.42 32.16 -17.37
C ASP A 28 -32.15 30.71 -17.75
N GLN A 29 -32.18 30.39 -19.06
CA GLN A 29 -31.97 29.04 -19.60
C GLN A 29 -30.59 28.88 -20.26
N VAL A 30 -29.77 29.93 -20.25
CA VAL A 30 -28.42 29.90 -20.83
C VAL A 30 -27.36 30.35 -19.83
N TYR A 31 -26.11 29.97 -20.09
CA TYR A 31 -24.94 30.47 -19.37
C TYR A 31 -23.80 30.83 -20.32
N ILE A 32 -22.93 31.73 -19.85
CA ILE A 32 -21.72 32.15 -20.57
C ILE A 32 -20.56 31.24 -20.17
N ASP A 33 -19.86 30.68 -21.14
CA ASP A 33 -18.58 30.01 -20.95
C ASP A 33 -17.70 30.12 -22.22
N SER A 34 -16.59 29.38 -22.27
CA SER A 34 -15.70 29.27 -23.42
C SER A 34 -16.48 28.93 -24.71
N PRO A 35 -16.19 29.62 -25.84
CA PRO A 35 -15.06 30.53 -26.08
C PRO A 35 -15.29 32.01 -25.73
N LEU A 36 -16.51 32.42 -25.34
CA LEU A 36 -16.82 33.84 -25.10
C LEU A 36 -16.15 34.39 -23.83
N LYS A 37 -16.09 33.58 -22.77
CA LYS A 37 -15.46 33.91 -21.49
C LYS A 37 -15.16 32.61 -20.75
N GLU A 38 -13.93 32.43 -20.29
CA GLU A 38 -13.55 31.26 -19.47
C GLU A 38 -14.18 31.37 -18.06
N THR A 39 -15.41 30.87 -17.91
CA THR A 39 -16.12 30.83 -16.62
C THR A 39 -15.96 29.49 -15.93
N GLY A 40 -15.87 28.40 -16.70
CA GLY A 40 -15.84 27.02 -16.21
C GLY A 40 -17.22 26.45 -15.86
N LEU A 41 -18.29 27.20 -16.13
CA LEU A 41 -19.67 26.80 -15.83
C LEU A 41 -20.11 25.51 -16.53
N ARG A 42 -19.55 25.22 -17.70
CA ARG A 42 -19.76 23.97 -18.42
C ARG A 42 -19.45 22.75 -17.56
N ALA A 43 -18.38 22.78 -16.75
CA ALA A 43 -18.04 21.67 -15.86
C ALA A 43 -19.14 21.36 -14.83
N TYR A 44 -19.90 22.37 -14.40
CA TYR A 44 -21.03 22.21 -13.48
C TYR A 44 -22.29 21.73 -14.19
N PHE A 45 -22.67 22.37 -15.30
CA PHE A 45 -23.90 22.01 -16.03
C PHE A 45 -23.79 20.65 -16.73
N ASP A 46 -22.63 20.28 -17.26
CA ASP A 46 -22.39 18.95 -17.83
C ASP A 46 -22.49 17.87 -16.75
N ALA A 47 -21.93 18.13 -15.56
CA ALA A 47 -21.97 17.19 -14.43
C ALA A 47 -23.39 16.98 -13.86
N LEU A 48 -24.28 17.96 -14.01
CA LEU A 48 -25.70 17.83 -13.67
C LEU A 48 -26.48 16.92 -14.64
N GLY A 49 -26.03 16.81 -15.89
CA GLY A 49 -26.68 16.00 -16.92
C GLY A 49 -28.14 16.42 -17.14
N SER A 50 -29.07 15.45 -17.07
CA SER A 50 -30.51 15.72 -17.25
C SER A 50 -31.13 16.65 -16.20
N ARG A 51 -30.44 16.90 -15.08
CA ARG A 51 -30.87 17.85 -14.04
C ARG A 51 -30.51 19.30 -14.38
N ALA A 52 -29.72 19.54 -15.43
CA ALA A 52 -29.31 20.88 -15.82
C ALA A 52 -30.52 21.69 -16.34
N THR A 53 -30.77 22.84 -15.72
CA THR A 53 -31.83 23.77 -16.15
C THR A 53 -31.34 24.79 -17.17
N LYS A 54 -30.03 24.84 -17.44
CA LYS A 54 -29.40 25.76 -18.38
C LYS A 54 -28.49 25.02 -19.35
N ALA A 55 -28.33 25.59 -20.54
CA ALA A 55 -27.41 25.10 -21.56
C ALA A 55 -26.39 26.18 -21.96
N ALA A 56 -25.26 25.76 -22.52
CA ALA A 56 -24.30 26.69 -23.09
C ALA A 56 -24.93 27.45 -24.26
N LEU A 57 -24.49 28.70 -24.45
CA LEU A 57 -24.79 29.48 -25.64
C LEU A 57 -24.21 28.80 -26.89
N GLY A 58 -24.98 28.76 -27.96
CA GLY A 58 -24.52 28.39 -29.29
C GLY A 58 -23.74 29.52 -29.98
N ASP A 59 -23.31 29.27 -31.21
CA ASP A 59 -22.45 30.19 -31.98
C ASP A 59 -23.20 31.36 -32.66
N TRP A 60 -24.40 31.69 -32.19
CA TRP A 60 -25.28 32.72 -32.79
C TRP A 60 -24.59 34.06 -33.01
N SER A 61 -23.70 34.46 -32.09
CA SER A 61 -22.98 35.74 -32.18
C SER A 61 -22.01 35.78 -33.38
N GLN A 62 -21.37 34.66 -33.71
CA GLN A 62 -20.51 34.53 -34.89
C GLN A 62 -21.37 34.52 -36.16
N GLN A 63 -22.47 33.77 -36.16
CA GLN A 63 -23.40 33.70 -37.29
C GLN A 63 -24.05 35.08 -37.59
N ALA A 64 -24.33 35.86 -36.56
CA ALA A 64 -24.90 37.20 -36.67
C ALA A 64 -23.87 38.30 -36.99
N GLY A 65 -22.57 37.97 -37.14
CA GLY A 65 -21.50 38.94 -37.41
C GLY A 65 -21.25 39.93 -36.27
N VAL A 66 -21.61 39.58 -35.03
CA VAL A 66 -21.42 40.43 -33.86
C VAL A 66 -20.05 40.17 -33.25
N LEU A 67 -19.29 41.23 -32.98
CA LEU A 67 -17.99 41.11 -32.31
C LEU A 67 -18.15 40.41 -30.94
N PRO A 68 -17.31 39.41 -30.60
CA PRO A 68 -17.43 38.63 -29.36
C PRO A 68 -17.53 39.48 -28.09
N GLU A 69 -16.75 40.55 -27.99
CA GLU A 69 -16.78 41.47 -26.84
C GLU A 69 -18.11 42.23 -26.70
N ARG A 70 -18.76 42.55 -27.82
CA ARG A 70 -20.08 43.20 -27.83
C ARG A 70 -21.17 42.21 -27.45
N ALA A 71 -21.09 40.99 -27.96
CA ALA A 71 -21.98 39.90 -27.56
C ALA A 71 -21.87 39.62 -26.06
N LEU A 72 -20.65 39.50 -25.52
CA LEU A 72 -20.40 39.30 -24.10
C LEU A 72 -20.99 40.44 -23.25
N ARG A 73 -20.74 41.70 -23.60
CA ARG A 73 -21.33 42.85 -22.89
C ARG A 73 -22.85 42.83 -22.91
N PHE A 74 -23.46 42.47 -24.04
CA PHE A 74 -24.90 42.33 -24.15
C PHE A 74 -25.43 41.23 -23.22
N LEU A 75 -24.84 40.03 -23.28
CA LEU A 75 -25.22 38.86 -22.47
C LEU A 75 -25.14 39.16 -20.97
N LEU A 76 -24.06 39.80 -20.53
CA LEU A 76 -23.91 40.22 -19.13
C LEU A 76 -24.97 41.26 -18.75
N SER A 77 -25.26 42.22 -19.63
CA SER A 77 -26.22 43.29 -19.34
C SER A 77 -27.66 42.79 -19.25
N VAL A 78 -28.02 41.76 -20.01
CA VAL A 78 -29.36 41.13 -19.98
C VAL A 78 -29.48 40.04 -18.90
N GLY A 79 -28.43 39.80 -18.12
CA GLY A 79 -28.47 38.92 -16.96
C GLY A 79 -28.18 37.44 -17.23
N VAL A 80 -27.52 37.11 -18.35
CA VAL A 80 -27.06 35.73 -18.58
C VAL A 80 -25.99 35.37 -17.56
N GLN A 81 -26.11 34.19 -16.97
CA GLN A 81 -25.24 33.73 -15.88
C GLN A 81 -23.78 33.55 -16.35
N ASP A 82 -22.84 34.15 -15.63
CA ASP A 82 -21.40 34.12 -15.94
C ASP A 82 -20.52 33.65 -14.77
N ARG A 83 -21.14 33.18 -13.67
CA ARG A 83 -20.49 32.60 -12.49
C ARG A 83 -21.37 31.54 -11.85
N LEU A 84 -20.78 30.66 -11.05
CA LEU A 84 -21.53 29.71 -10.24
C LEU A 84 -22.21 30.46 -9.10
N GLU A 85 -23.51 30.20 -8.90
CA GLU A 85 -24.32 30.95 -7.94
C GLU A 85 -24.48 30.18 -6.63
N ILE A 86 -24.13 30.84 -5.53
CA ILE A 86 -24.48 30.37 -4.19
C ILE A 86 -25.90 30.83 -3.89
N LYS A 87 -26.84 29.88 -3.85
CA LYS A 87 -28.26 30.18 -3.64
C LYS A 87 -28.57 30.30 -2.16
N LYS A 88 -29.35 31.32 -1.81
CA LYS A 88 -29.96 31.41 -0.49
C LYS A 88 -31.11 30.40 -0.39
N VAL A 89 -31.05 29.52 0.59
CA VAL A 89 -32.03 28.47 0.88
C VAL A 89 -32.48 28.55 2.34
N THR A 90 -33.38 27.67 2.76
CA THR A 90 -33.81 27.57 4.16
C THR A 90 -32.91 26.62 4.95
N CYS A 91 -32.89 26.76 6.28
CA CYS A 91 -32.14 25.90 7.20
C CYS A 91 -32.67 24.46 7.28
N ALA A 92 -33.75 24.11 6.57
CA ALA A 92 -34.45 22.84 6.71
C ALA A 92 -33.58 21.60 6.41
N LYS A 93 -32.60 21.75 5.51
CA LYS A 93 -31.66 20.69 5.13
C LYS A 93 -30.29 20.84 5.79
N ASN A 94 -30.13 21.74 6.76
CA ASN A 94 -28.86 21.93 7.44
C ASN A 94 -28.54 20.70 8.32
N PRO A 95 -27.30 20.17 8.30
CA PRO A 95 -26.90 19.04 9.14
C PRO A 95 -26.96 19.29 10.66
N ALA A 96 -27.09 20.54 11.10
CA ALA A 96 -27.16 20.91 12.52
C ALA A 96 -28.55 21.47 12.92
N PRO A 97 -29.64 20.70 12.81
CA PRO A 97 -30.99 21.21 13.06
C PRO A 97 -31.21 21.59 14.54
N GLY A 98 -30.51 20.94 15.48
CA GLY A 98 -30.54 21.29 16.91
C GLY A 98 -29.96 22.66 17.24
N SER A 99 -28.84 23.02 16.59
CA SER A 99 -28.23 24.35 16.73
C SER A 99 -29.06 25.45 16.07
N LEU A 100 -29.93 25.09 15.13
CA LEU A 100 -30.76 26.02 14.36
C LEU A 100 -32.22 26.00 14.83
N PHE A 101 -33.10 25.25 14.15
CA PHE A 101 -34.55 25.40 14.27
C PHE A 101 -35.21 24.48 15.30
N LEU A 102 -34.68 23.28 15.58
CA LEU A 102 -35.29 22.37 16.56
C LEU A 102 -35.17 22.90 18.00
N GLY A 103 -34.09 23.62 18.30
CA GLY A 103 -33.87 24.26 19.60
C GLY A 103 -34.30 25.72 19.66
N ALA A 104 -35.04 26.23 18.66
CA ALA A 104 -35.38 27.64 18.59
C ALA A 104 -36.61 27.97 19.46
N PRO A 105 -36.49 28.89 20.44
CA PRO A 105 -37.61 29.29 21.28
C PRO A 105 -38.60 30.22 20.54
N GLY A 106 -39.81 30.33 21.10
CA GLY A 106 -40.84 31.26 20.64
C GLY A 106 -41.61 30.79 19.40
N ARG A 107 -42.70 31.51 19.08
CA ARG A 107 -43.50 31.29 17.87
C ARG A 107 -42.91 32.03 16.68
N THR A 108 -43.07 31.47 15.49
CA THR A 108 -42.64 32.06 14.23
C THR A 108 -43.44 33.33 13.93
N SER A 109 -42.78 34.36 13.40
CA SER A 109 -43.41 35.59 12.90
C SER A 109 -42.66 36.12 11.67
N ASP A 110 -43.20 37.16 11.03
CA ASP A 110 -42.59 37.81 9.85
C ASP A 110 -41.22 38.44 10.13
N TYR A 111 -40.87 38.65 11.41
CA TYR A 111 -39.57 39.16 11.83
C TYR A 111 -38.54 38.04 12.08
N GLY A 112 -38.91 36.79 11.81
CA GLY A 112 -38.04 35.63 11.85
C GLY A 112 -36.90 35.69 10.82
N GLN A 113 -35.90 34.83 10.99
CA GLN A 113 -34.87 34.59 9.99
C GLN A 113 -34.77 33.09 9.75
N ASN A 114 -34.70 32.71 8.48
CA ASN A 114 -34.47 31.34 8.06
C ASN A 114 -33.64 31.40 6.77
N ALA A 115 -32.32 31.52 6.93
CA ALA A 115 -31.40 31.75 5.84
C ALA A 115 -30.22 30.77 5.95
N ASP A 116 -29.98 30.05 4.86
CA ASP A 116 -28.87 29.14 4.68
C ASP A 116 -28.42 29.24 3.20
N TYR A 117 -27.37 28.52 2.82
CA TYR A 117 -26.75 28.68 1.50
C TYR A 117 -26.32 27.33 0.93
N ALA A 118 -26.60 27.13 -0.36
CA ALA A 118 -26.31 25.88 -1.06
C ALA A 118 -25.99 26.13 -2.54
N ILE A 119 -25.33 25.16 -3.15
CA ILE A 119 -25.21 25.00 -4.61
C ILE A 119 -25.92 23.68 -4.95
N ASP A 120 -26.83 23.73 -5.92
CA ASP A 120 -27.72 22.60 -6.21
C ASP A 120 -26.93 21.36 -6.64
N GLY A 121 -27.24 20.22 -6.01
CA GLY A 121 -26.63 18.92 -6.35
C GLY A 121 -25.14 18.78 -6.04
N LEU A 122 -24.48 19.80 -5.48
CA LEU A 122 -23.01 19.84 -5.37
C LEU A 122 -22.40 18.61 -4.67
N ALA A 123 -23.05 18.09 -3.63
CA ALA A 123 -22.59 16.90 -2.91
C ALA A 123 -22.48 15.67 -3.83
N ASP A 124 -23.47 15.45 -4.71
CA ASP A 124 -23.45 14.34 -5.67
C ASP A 124 -22.37 14.56 -6.74
N LEU A 125 -22.17 15.83 -7.16
CA LEU A 125 -21.23 16.15 -8.23
C LEU A 125 -19.77 15.91 -7.80
N PHE A 126 -19.44 16.10 -6.53
CA PHE A 126 -18.09 15.82 -6.03
C PHE A 126 -17.71 14.34 -6.09
N ALA A 127 -18.68 13.42 -6.09
CA ALA A 127 -18.40 11.99 -6.29
C ALA A 127 -17.78 11.69 -7.67
N GLN A 128 -17.93 12.59 -8.64
CA GLN A 128 -17.39 12.45 -10.00
C GLN A 128 -15.89 12.81 -10.09
N GLN A 129 -15.29 13.37 -9.04
CA GLN A 129 -13.85 13.72 -8.99
C GLN A 129 -13.39 14.56 -10.20
N ASN A 130 -14.21 15.53 -10.59
CA ASN A 130 -13.95 16.40 -11.74
C ASN A 130 -13.11 17.62 -11.32
N LYS A 131 -11.86 17.68 -11.78
CA LYS A 131 -10.93 18.79 -11.48
C LYS A 131 -11.47 20.16 -11.92
N ALA A 132 -12.12 20.25 -13.09
CA ALA A 132 -12.65 21.50 -13.61
C ALA A 132 -13.81 22.02 -12.74
N LEU A 133 -14.67 21.11 -12.25
CA LEU A 133 -15.71 21.45 -11.28
C LEU A 133 -15.11 21.93 -9.96
N SER A 134 -14.11 21.23 -9.42
CA SER A 134 -13.40 21.66 -8.21
C SER A 134 -12.77 23.04 -8.38
N GLN A 135 -12.16 23.31 -9.54
CA GLN A 135 -11.58 24.61 -9.83
C GLN A 135 -12.63 25.71 -9.91
N LEU A 136 -13.78 25.45 -10.54
CA LEU A 136 -14.93 26.38 -10.58
C LEU A 136 -15.42 26.71 -9.16
N VAL A 137 -15.64 25.69 -8.32
CA VAL A 137 -16.12 25.88 -6.94
C VAL A 137 -15.09 26.66 -6.11
N TRP A 138 -13.81 26.31 -6.25
CA TRP A 138 -12.72 27.01 -5.57
C TRP A 138 -12.67 28.49 -5.96
N LYS A 139 -12.68 28.78 -7.26
CA LYS A 139 -12.72 30.15 -7.79
C LYS A 139 -13.94 30.91 -7.28
N THR A 140 -15.12 30.27 -7.27
CA THR A 140 -16.35 30.87 -6.77
C THR A 140 -16.23 31.27 -5.30
N ALA A 141 -15.64 30.41 -4.47
CA ALA A 141 -15.43 30.71 -3.05
C ALA A 141 -14.37 31.82 -2.83
N CYS A 142 -13.33 31.89 -3.68
CA CYS A 142 -12.34 32.97 -3.65
C CYS A 142 -12.89 34.32 -4.11
N ASP A 143 -13.74 34.33 -5.14
CA ASP A 143 -14.29 35.55 -5.75
C ASP A 143 -15.45 36.13 -4.93
N GLU A 144 -16.10 35.32 -4.08
CA GLU A 144 -17.22 35.76 -3.25
C GLU A 144 -16.75 36.63 -2.08
N LYS A 145 -17.08 37.93 -2.16
CA LYS A 145 -16.67 38.95 -1.19
C LYS A 145 -17.54 38.92 0.06
N ASP A 146 -18.82 38.59 -0.07
CA ASP A 146 -19.73 38.49 1.07
C ASP A 146 -19.58 37.13 1.74
N THR A 147 -18.98 37.09 2.93
CA THR A 147 -18.77 35.85 3.69
C THR A 147 -20.02 35.38 4.43
N GLY A 148 -21.17 36.06 4.26
CA GLY A 148 -22.46 35.68 4.84
C GLY A 148 -22.88 34.25 4.48
N TRP A 149 -22.46 33.73 3.33
CA TRP A 149 -22.77 32.37 2.91
C TRP A 149 -22.12 31.28 3.76
N LEU A 150 -21.10 31.61 4.58
CA LEU A 150 -20.42 30.65 5.43
C LEU A 150 -21.32 30.15 6.59
N LEU A 151 -22.36 30.91 6.94
CA LEU A 151 -23.19 30.66 8.11
C LEU A 151 -24.67 30.56 7.76
N ALA A 152 -25.33 29.53 8.30
CA ALA A 152 -26.77 29.50 8.44
C ALA A 152 -27.22 30.39 9.60
N ARG A 153 -28.37 31.04 9.46
CA ARG A 153 -28.96 31.96 10.44
C ARG A 153 -30.44 31.65 10.65
N TYR A 154 -30.83 31.39 11.89
CA TYR A 154 -32.20 31.07 12.25
C TYR A 154 -32.69 31.83 13.49
N ARG A 155 -33.91 32.38 13.43
CA ARG A 155 -34.70 32.82 14.60
C ARG A 155 -36.19 32.79 14.27
N ASN A 156 -37.04 32.49 15.25
CA ASN A 156 -38.50 32.49 15.03
C ASN A 156 -39.09 33.91 14.98
N ASN A 157 -38.57 34.85 15.76
CA ASN A 157 -39.03 36.25 15.81
C ASN A 157 -37.91 37.16 16.34
N ALA A 158 -38.14 38.48 16.38
CA ALA A 158 -37.14 39.47 16.79
C ALA A 158 -36.83 39.48 18.30
N SER A 159 -37.64 38.84 19.14
CA SER A 159 -37.43 38.80 20.60
C SER A 159 -36.32 37.84 21.02
N TYR A 160 -35.85 36.97 20.13
CA TYR A 160 -34.80 35.99 20.42
C TYR A 160 -33.52 36.23 19.59
N PRO A 161 -32.33 35.92 20.15
CA PRO A 161 -31.07 35.99 19.41
C PRO A 161 -31.07 35.12 18.14
N VAL A 162 -30.33 35.56 17.13
CA VAL A 162 -30.09 34.75 15.92
C VAL A 162 -29.19 33.58 16.30
N ARG A 163 -29.67 32.37 16.03
CA ARG A 163 -28.88 31.15 16.15
C ARG A 163 -28.09 30.94 14.86
N THR A 164 -26.84 30.50 14.98
CA THR A 164 -25.95 30.32 13.84
C THR A 164 -25.33 28.92 13.82
N SER A 165 -25.00 28.45 12.63
CA SER A 165 -24.26 27.22 12.37
C SER A 165 -23.51 27.36 11.04
N ALA A 166 -22.61 26.43 10.72
CA ALA A 166 -22.07 26.32 9.36
C ALA A 166 -23.22 26.16 8.35
N SER A 167 -23.12 26.82 7.19
CA SER A 167 -24.11 26.67 6.13
C SER A 167 -24.09 25.27 5.52
N GLN A 168 -25.17 24.92 4.83
CA GLN A 168 -25.24 23.67 4.05
C GLN A 168 -24.06 23.56 3.08
N LEU A 169 -23.72 24.65 2.37
CA LEU A 169 -22.59 24.70 1.47
C LEU A 169 -21.27 24.43 2.20
N VAL A 170 -21.00 25.08 3.34
CA VAL A 170 -19.77 24.84 4.11
C VAL A 170 -19.68 23.38 4.57
N CYS A 171 -20.77 22.78 5.04
CA CYS A 171 -20.78 21.37 5.41
C CYS A 171 -20.44 20.48 4.21
N VAL A 172 -21.07 20.69 3.06
CA VAL A 172 -20.78 19.91 1.83
C VAL A 172 -19.32 20.07 1.41
N LEU A 173 -18.79 21.29 1.40
CA LEU A 173 -17.39 21.56 1.03
C LEU A 173 -16.42 20.91 2.02
N ARG A 174 -16.69 20.98 3.33
CA ARG A 174 -15.82 20.43 4.38
C ARG A 174 -15.80 18.90 4.35
N ASP A 175 -16.96 18.29 4.16
CA ASP A 175 -17.15 16.87 4.41
C ASP A 175 -16.94 16.01 3.14
N SER A 176 -16.91 16.62 1.95
CA SER A 176 -16.70 15.95 0.66
C SER A 176 -15.23 15.91 0.24
N ALA A 177 -14.82 14.85 -0.45
CA ALA A 177 -13.48 14.73 -1.04
C ALA A 177 -13.44 15.36 -2.44
N TRP A 178 -13.18 16.67 -2.51
CA TRP A 178 -13.24 17.43 -3.77
C TRP A 178 -11.98 18.25 -4.06
N ILE A 179 -11.02 18.33 -3.14
CA ILE A 179 -9.77 19.05 -3.37
C ILE A 179 -8.79 18.12 -4.09
N PRO A 180 -8.41 18.39 -5.36
CA PRO A 180 -7.40 17.61 -6.02
C PRO A 180 -6.02 17.85 -5.40
N GLN A 181 -5.19 16.82 -5.41
CA GLN A 181 -3.78 16.86 -5.06
C GLN A 181 -2.94 16.47 -6.29
N ASN A 182 -1.69 16.90 -6.36
CA ASN A 182 -0.78 16.63 -7.49
C ASN A 182 -0.47 15.14 -7.68
N ASP A 183 -0.80 14.29 -6.70
CA ASP A 183 -0.70 12.83 -6.79
C ASP A 183 -1.94 12.17 -7.43
N GLY A 184 -2.89 12.98 -7.93
CA GLY A 184 -4.10 12.52 -8.61
C GLY A 184 -5.27 12.20 -7.67
N ARG A 185 -5.09 12.27 -6.34
CA ARG A 185 -6.15 12.00 -5.38
C ARG A 185 -7.05 13.22 -5.18
N PHE A 186 -8.31 12.96 -4.87
CA PHE A 186 -9.24 13.95 -4.33
C PHE A 186 -9.41 13.71 -2.84
N VAL A 187 -9.17 14.74 -2.05
CA VAL A 187 -9.21 14.67 -0.58
C VAL A 187 -10.17 15.69 -0.01
N ARG A 188 -10.59 15.47 1.24
CA ARG A 188 -11.36 16.46 1.99
C ARG A 188 -10.48 17.68 2.29
N PRO A 189 -11.02 18.90 2.40
CA PRO A 189 -10.22 20.07 2.71
C PRO A 189 -9.32 19.91 3.94
N ALA A 190 -9.80 19.24 5.01
CA ALA A 190 -9.00 19.00 6.21
C ALA A 190 -7.72 18.18 5.96
N GLN A 191 -7.74 17.32 4.95
CA GLN A 191 -6.64 16.43 4.56
C GLN A 191 -5.73 17.02 3.48
N ALA A 192 -6.18 18.10 2.82
CA ALA A 192 -5.44 18.71 1.74
C ALA A 192 -4.12 19.33 2.23
N SER A 193 -3.07 19.13 1.44
CA SER A 193 -1.84 19.89 1.56
C SER A 193 -1.84 21.07 0.60
N ARG A 194 -1.39 22.23 1.08
CA ARG A 194 -1.14 23.42 0.25
C ARG A 194 -0.10 23.09 -0.84
N ASP A 195 0.96 22.38 -0.47
CA ASP A 195 2.11 22.13 -1.34
C ASP A 195 1.78 21.14 -2.48
N LEU A 196 0.68 20.40 -2.33
CA LEU A 196 0.19 19.47 -3.33
C LEU A 196 -1.00 20.02 -4.12
N LEU A 197 -1.36 21.30 -3.96
CA LEU A 197 -2.41 21.90 -4.80
C LEU A 197 -1.95 22.00 -6.26
N PRO A 198 -2.76 21.57 -7.23
CA PRO A 198 -2.44 21.74 -8.64
C PRO A 198 -2.61 23.20 -9.10
N PRO A 199 -2.06 23.57 -10.27
CA PRO A 199 -2.30 24.87 -10.88
C PRO A 199 -3.80 25.16 -11.04
N GLY A 200 -4.21 26.41 -10.80
CA GLY A 200 -5.61 26.85 -10.87
C GLY A 200 -6.33 26.97 -9.51
N PHE A 201 -5.66 26.63 -8.42
CA PHE A 201 -6.19 26.70 -7.04
C PHE A 201 -5.43 27.76 -6.24
N PRO A 202 -5.76 29.07 -6.40
CA PRO A 202 -5.08 30.14 -5.67
C PRO A 202 -5.30 29.97 -4.16
N PHE A 203 -4.23 30.09 -3.39
CA PHE A 203 -4.26 29.89 -1.94
C PHE A 203 -3.81 31.15 -1.21
N ASP A 204 -4.61 31.58 -0.25
CA ASP A 204 -4.30 32.67 0.69
C ASP A 204 -4.87 32.31 2.07
N GLU A 205 -4.04 32.34 3.11
CA GLU A 205 -4.44 32.00 4.48
C GLU A 205 -5.48 32.96 5.08
N SER A 206 -5.63 34.15 4.49
CA SER A 206 -6.64 35.14 4.86
C SER A 206 -8.04 34.77 4.38
N PHE A 207 -8.19 33.83 3.45
CA PHE A 207 -9.49 33.38 2.98
C PHE A 207 -10.30 32.73 4.11
N SER A 208 -11.33 33.45 4.56
CA SER A 208 -12.20 33.02 5.66
C SER A 208 -12.89 31.67 5.39
N TRP A 209 -13.23 31.40 4.13
CA TRP A 209 -13.87 30.15 3.74
C TRP A 209 -12.95 28.93 3.91
N LEU A 210 -11.63 29.08 3.72
CA LEU A 210 -10.66 27.99 3.97
C LEU A 210 -10.66 27.58 5.44
N LYS A 211 -10.79 28.56 6.35
CA LYS A 211 -10.92 28.30 7.79
C LYS A 211 -12.24 27.59 8.11
N ALA A 212 -13.34 28.01 7.48
CA ALA A 212 -14.66 27.42 7.66
C ALA A 212 -14.74 25.94 7.22
N VAL A 213 -13.97 25.55 6.19
CA VAL A 213 -13.87 24.15 5.73
C VAL A 213 -12.71 23.38 6.36
N HIS A 214 -12.01 23.99 7.33
CA HIS A 214 -10.87 23.42 8.05
C HIS A 214 -9.70 22.98 7.17
N PHE A 215 -9.38 23.74 6.12
CA PHE A 215 -8.33 23.38 5.17
C PHE A 215 -6.99 23.05 5.88
N GLY A 216 -6.45 21.87 5.55
CA GLY A 216 -5.17 21.34 6.05
C GLY A 216 -5.10 21.05 7.55
N ALA A 217 -6.22 21.06 8.28
CA ALA A 217 -6.21 20.82 9.73
C ALA A 217 -5.70 19.42 10.11
N GLU A 218 -6.20 18.36 9.46
CA GLU A 218 -5.73 16.97 9.69
C GLU A 218 -4.30 16.79 9.17
N ASN A 219 -3.94 17.44 8.06
CA ASN A 219 -2.58 17.36 7.52
C ASN A 219 -1.54 17.96 8.48
N ARG A 220 -1.82 19.14 9.06
CA ARG A 220 -0.96 19.76 10.08
C ARG A 220 -0.83 18.87 11.32
N GLN A 221 -1.94 18.35 11.84
CA GLN A 221 -1.91 17.45 13.00
C GLN A 221 -1.05 16.20 12.75
N ARG A 222 -1.17 15.59 11.56
CA ARG A 222 -0.36 14.43 11.18
C ARG A 222 1.14 14.76 11.10
N LEU A 223 1.49 15.92 10.54
CA LEU A 223 2.88 16.35 10.46
C LEU A 223 3.45 16.62 11.85
N GLU A 224 2.73 17.37 12.69
CA GLU A 224 3.12 17.64 14.08
C GLU A 224 3.27 16.34 14.90
N GLU A 225 2.37 15.37 14.72
CA GLU A 225 2.46 14.08 15.40
C GLU A 225 3.66 13.26 14.91
N SER A 226 3.92 13.26 13.60
CA SER A 226 5.10 12.61 13.01
C SER A 226 6.39 13.22 13.55
N GLU A 227 6.49 14.55 13.60
CA GLU A 227 7.64 15.27 14.14
C GLU A 227 7.84 14.95 15.63
N LYS A 228 6.76 14.95 16.43
CA LYS A 228 6.84 14.58 17.86
C LYS A 228 7.36 13.15 18.05
N ARG A 229 6.90 12.20 17.23
CA ARG A 229 7.37 10.81 17.27
C ARG A 229 8.85 10.71 16.89
N GLU A 230 9.29 11.46 15.88
CA GLU A 230 10.68 11.50 15.45
C GLU A 230 11.60 12.12 16.50
N VAL A 231 11.18 13.22 17.12
CA VAL A 231 11.91 13.85 18.23
C VAL A 231 12.02 12.89 19.41
N ALA A 232 10.92 12.25 19.83
CA ALA A 232 10.92 11.29 20.93
C ALA A 232 11.85 10.09 20.67
N ALA A 233 11.85 9.54 19.45
CA ALA A 233 12.75 8.46 19.07
C ALA A 233 14.23 8.90 19.17
N ARG A 234 14.57 10.09 18.65
CA ARG A 234 15.93 10.64 18.69
C ARG A 234 16.40 10.95 20.12
N GLU A 235 15.54 11.54 20.95
CA GLU A 235 15.84 11.83 22.37
C GLU A 235 16.16 10.57 23.17
N LEU A 236 15.53 9.45 22.82
CA LEU A 236 15.78 8.13 23.41
C LEU A 236 16.92 7.36 22.74
N GLY A 237 17.65 7.98 21.81
CA GLY A 237 18.83 7.40 21.15
C GLY A 237 18.52 6.42 20.02
N PHE A 238 17.28 6.38 19.53
CA PHE A 238 16.91 5.57 18.36
C PHE A 238 17.20 6.31 17.06
N VAL A 239 17.60 5.56 16.04
CA VAL A 239 17.94 6.08 14.71
C VAL A 239 16.69 6.57 13.98
N ASP A 240 15.55 5.92 14.20
CA ASP A 240 14.30 6.19 13.52
C ASP A 240 13.07 5.75 14.37
N PRO A 241 11.87 6.28 14.09
CA PRO A 241 10.65 5.93 14.82
C PRO A 241 10.24 4.46 14.72
N GLU A 242 10.56 3.77 13.63
CA GLU A 242 10.17 2.37 13.44
C GLU A 242 11.01 1.45 14.34
N THR A 243 12.31 1.74 14.49
CA THR A 243 13.18 1.07 15.46
C THR A 243 12.71 1.33 16.90
N PHE A 244 12.27 2.56 17.21
CA PHE A 244 11.67 2.88 18.51
C PHE A 244 10.41 2.05 18.77
N GLU A 245 9.48 1.98 17.83
CA GLU A 245 8.25 1.17 17.97
C GLU A 245 8.56 -0.33 18.10
N ARG A 246 9.54 -0.85 17.36
CA ARG A 246 10.02 -2.23 17.53
C ARG A 246 10.57 -2.49 18.94
N ALA A 247 11.36 -1.56 19.48
CA ALA A 247 11.90 -1.68 20.83
C ALA A 247 10.78 -1.64 21.88
N LYS A 248 9.78 -0.77 21.69
CA LYS A 248 8.59 -0.70 22.53
C LYS A 248 7.80 -2.01 22.53
N ARG A 249 7.56 -2.60 21.35
CA ARG A 249 6.89 -3.90 21.23
C ARG A 249 7.66 -5.03 21.92
N PHE A 250 8.99 -5.01 21.90
CA PHE A 250 9.80 -5.97 22.64
C PHE A 250 9.69 -5.77 24.15
N ALA A 251 9.74 -4.52 24.62
CA ALA A 251 9.60 -4.18 26.03
C ALA A 251 8.21 -4.50 26.60
N GLU A 252 7.17 -4.53 25.76
CA GLU A 252 5.80 -4.92 26.12
C GLU A 252 5.63 -6.44 26.29
N LEU A 253 6.57 -7.27 25.83
CA LEU A 253 6.54 -8.72 26.06
C LEU A 253 6.77 -9.05 27.54
N PRO A 254 6.24 -10.16 28.07
CA PRO A 254 6.61 -10.65 29.38
C PRO A 254 8.14 -10.82 29.52
N GLU A 255 8.69 -10.46 30.69
CA GLU A 255 10.14 -10.51 30.92
C GLU A 255 10.75 -11.89 30.64
N ALA A 256 10.04 -12.97 30.99
CA ALA A 256 10.47 -14.34 30.71
C ALA A 256 10.64 -14.61 29.19
N GLU A 257 9.74 -14.07 28.37
CA GLU A 257 9.83 -14.20 26.91
C GLU A 257 10.97 -13.35 26.33
N GLN A 258 11.18 -12.14 26.88
CA GLN A 258 12.31 -11.29 26.49
C GLN A 258 13.64 -12.00 26.73
N VAL A 259 13.82 -12.57 27.93
CA VAL A 259 15.02 -13.33 28.30
C VAL A 259 15.20 -14.54 27.40
N GLN A 260 14.15 -15.34 27.21
CA GLN A 260 14.22 -16.53 26.35
C GLN A 260 14.63 -16.18 24.92
N LEU A 261 14.03 -15.16 24.31
CA LEU A 261 14.36 -14.73 22.94
C LEU A 261 15.82 -14.26 22.83
N LEU A 262 16.30 -13.52 23.83
CA LEU A 262 17.70 -13.06 23.86
C LEU A 262 18.68 -14.21 24.04
N GLU A 263 18.38 -15.18 24.91
CA GLU A 263 19.20 -16.36 25.13
C GLU A 263 19.25 -17.26 23.88
N GLU A 264 18.11 -17.52 23.23
CA GLU A 264 18.05 -18.28 21.99
C GLU A 264 18.87 -17.59 20.89
N PHE A 265 18.74 -16.27 20.75
CA PHE A 265 19.52 -15.49 19.80
C PHE A 265 21.03 -15.57 20.10
N GLN A 266 21.42 -15.47 21.37
CA GLN A 266 22.82 -15.58 21.77
C GLN A 266 23.38 -17.00 21.51
N LYS A 267 22.62 -18.06 21.81
CA LYS A 267 23.02 -19.44 21.55
C LYS A 267 23.27 -19.68 20.06
N ARG A 268 22.35 -19.23 19.19
CA ARG A 268 22.53 -19.30 17.74
C ARG A 268 23.77 -18.55 17.25
N ARG A 269 24.12 -17.42 17.87
CA ARG A 269 25.33 -16.65 17.51
C ARG A 269 26.64 -17.27 18.01
N ARG A 270 26.61 -18.03 19.11
CA ARG A 270 27.82 -18.60 19.74
C ARG A 270 28.21 -19.97 19.19
N GLN A 271 27.35 -20.61 18.40
CA GLN A 271 27.68 -21.92 17.85
C GLN A 271 28.74 -21.81 16.76
N GLU A 272 29.95 -22.25 17.10
CA GLU A 272 31.01 -22.50 16.13
C GLU A 272 30.74 -23.82 15.42
N LEU A 273 30.80 -23.81 14.10
CA LEU A 273 30.55 -25.00 13.30
C LEU A 273 31.68 -26.04 13.47
N PRO A 274 31.38 -27.34 13.37
CA PRO A 274 32.39 -28.38 13.30
C PRO A 274 33.27 -28.20 12.05
N GLU A 275 34.59 -28.24 12.25
CA GLU A 275 35.59 -28.32 11.20
C GLU A 275 36.39 -29.60 11.39
N HIS A 276 36.24 -30.55 10.45
CA HIS A 276 37.02 -31.79 10.44
C HIS A 276 37.84 -31.91 9.17
N GLU A 277 39.16 -31.91 9.31
CA GLU A 277 40.12 -32.04 8.22
C GLU A 277 40.81 -33.41 8.27
N PRO A 278 40.88 -34.15 7.15
CA PRO A 278 41.54 -35.45 7.13
C PRO A 278 43.05 -35.29 7.27
N ARG A 279 43.67 -36.04 8.18
CA ARG A 279 45.14 -36.01 8.42
C ARG A 279 45.97 -36.39 7.19
N HIS A 280 45.45 -37.27 6.33
CA HIS A 280 46.07 -37.69 5.07
C HIS A 280 44.99 -37.76 3.97
N PRO A 281 44.72 -36.65 3.26
CA PRO A 281 43.61 -36.54 2.31
C PRO A 281 43.65 -37.58 1.20
N GLU A 282 44.80 -37.77 0.55
CA GLU A 282 44.97 -38.69 -0.59
C GLU A 282 44.69 -40.15 -0.21
N ARG A 283 45.24 -40.63 0.91
CA ARG A 283 45.00 -42.00 1.40
C ARG A 283 43.54 -42.21 1.78
N ARG A 284 42.87 -41.17 2.28
CA ARG A 284 41.45 -41.24 2.61
C ARG A 284 40.60 -41.31 1.34
N ALA A 285 40.88 -40.47 0.35
CA ALA A 285 40.19 -40.49 -0.94
C ALA A 285 40.30 -41.86 -1.61
N ALA A 286 41.50 -42.45 -1.69
CA ALA A 286 41.68 -43.80 -2.23
C ALA A 286 40.89 -44.88 -1.47
N ARG A 287 40.83 -44.78 -0.14
CA ARG A 287 40.03 -45.71 0.68
C ARG A 287 38.52 -45.52 0.45
N VAL A 288 38.06 -44.28 0.33
CA VAL A 288 36.65 -43.97 0.08
C VAL A 288 36.24 -44.43 -1.31
N ALA A 289 37.08 -44.23 -2.33
CA ALA A 289 36.86 -44.76 -3.68
C ALA A 289 36.73 -46.28 -3.65
N GLN A 290 37.65 -47.00 -2.99
CA GLN A 290 37.54 -48.46 -2.84
C GLN A 290 36.24 -48.87 -2.13
N GLN A 291 35.84 -48.15 -1.08
CA GLN A 291 34.57 -48.41 -0.38
C GLN A 291 33.34 -48.12 -1.24
N ALA A 292 33.43 -47.16 -2.17
CA ALA A 292 32.38 -46.88 -3.14
C ALA A 292 32.27 -48.01 -4.17
N LEU A 293 33.39 -48.62 -4.57
CA LEU A 293 33.41 -49.82 -5.40
C LEU A 293 32.74 -51.03 -4.72
N ASP A 294 32.90 -51.15 -3.41
CA ASP A 294 32.33 -52.26 -2.62
C ASP A 294 30.90 -51.98 -2.10
N ALA A 295 30.29 -50.85 -2.47
CA ALA A 295 28.99 -50.43 -1.95
C ALA A 295 27.82 -51.23 -2.55
N PRO A 296 26.73 -51.48 -1.79
CA PRO A 296 25.59 -52.23 -2.30
C PRO A 296 24.85 -51.45 -3.39
N GLU A 297 24.50 -52.15 -4.48
CA GLU A 297 23.70 -51.62 -5.57
C GLU A 297 22.30 -51.19 -5.11
N ARG A 298 21.76 -50.17 -5.76
CA ARG A 298 20.41 -49.69 -5.52
C ARG A 298 19.38 -50.56 -6.25
N ILE A 299 18.95 -51.62 -5.58
CA ILE A 299 17.86 -52.48 -6.07
C ILE A 299 16.55 -52.08 -5.37
N THR A 300 15.54 -51.68 -6.14
CA THR A 300 14.17 -51.42 -5.66
C THR A 300 13.23 -52.52 -6.13
N GLU A 301 12.91 -53.48 -5.25
CA GLU A 301 11.88 -54.49 -5.52
C GLU A 301 10.48 -53.90 -5.25
N THR A 302 9.57 -54.07 -6.22
CA THR A 302 8.18 -53.64 -6.13
C THR A 302 7.34 -54.75 -5.52
N SER A 303 7.13 -54.70 -4.19
CA SER A 303 6.05 -55.41 -3.51
C SER A 303 5.03 -54.38 -2.99
N GLU A 304 3.86 -54.82 -2.50
CA GLU A 304 2.78 -53.95 -1.99
C GLU A 304 3.23 -52.94 -0.90
N ARG A 305 4.47 -53.10 -0.41
CA ARG A 305 5.36 -52.00 0.03
C ARG A 305 6.76 -52.24 -0.55
N SER A 306 7.39 -51.23 -1.14
CA SER A 306 8.76 -51.32 -1.65
C SER A 306 9.74 -51.53 -0.48
N VAL A 307 10.24 -52.75 -0.29
CA VAL A 307 11.26 -53.03 0.75
C VAL A 307 12.63 -53.06 0.07
N SER A 308 13.45 -52.06 0.39
CA SER A 308 14.81 -51.93 -0.12
C SER A 308 15.77 -52.79 0.71
N VAL A 309 16.35 -53.84 0.11
CA VAL A 309 17.38 -54.67 0.76
C VAL A 309 18.63 -53.81 1.06
N GLY A 310 19.22 -53.94 2.26
CA GLY A 310 20.47 -53.26 2.67
C GLY A 310 20.36 -51.76 3.01
N LEU A 311 19.17 -51.15 2.95
CA LEU A 311 18.99 -49.71 3.25
C LEU A 311 19.27 -49.35 4.71
N ASP A 312 18.86 -50.21 5.64
CA ASP A 312 18.95 -49.95 7.07
C ASP A 312 20.40 -49.94 7.55
N ASP A 313 21.24 -50.84 7.04
CA ASP A 313 22.67 -50.90 7.36
C ASP A 313 23.42 -49.66 6.89
N VAL A 314 23.11 -49.18 5.67
CA VAL A 314 23.69 -47.93 5.13
C VAL A 314 23.26 -46.74 5.98
N LYS A 315 21.98 -46.66 6.37
CA LYS A 315 21.48 -45.59 7.24
C LYS A 315 22.09 -45.61 8.63
N GLN A 316 22.38 -46.79 9.20
CA GLN A 316 23.10 -46.89 10.48
C GLN A 316 24.54 -46.38 10.37
N ARG A 317 25.27 -46.77 9.31
CA ARG A 317 26.62 -46.26 9.04
C ARG A 317 26.64 -44.75 8.81
N ALA A 318 25.68 -44.25 8.04
CA ALA A 318 25.50 -42.81 7.81
C ALA A 318 25.25 -42.08 9.13
N ALA A 319 24.43 -42.66 10.01
CA ALA A 319 24.15 -42.08 11.33
C ALA A 319 25.43 -41.95 12.17
N GLN A 320 26.28 -42.97 12.21
CA GLN A 320 27.53 -42.93 12.95
C GLN A 320 28.49 -41.89 12.34
N TYR A 321 28.69 -41.94 11.03
CA TYR A 321 29.55 -41.02 10.29
C TYR A 321 29.14 -39.56 10.50
N LEU A 322 27.84 -39.26 10.37
CA LEU A 322 27.32 -37.90 10.53
C LEU A 322 27.45 -37.39 11.98
N ARG A 323 27.30 -38.24 12.99
CA ARG A 323 27.57 -37.85 14.39
C ARG A 323 29.03 -37.48 14.57
N GLU A 324 29.96 -38.24 14.00
CA GLU A 324 31.39 -37.93 14.05
C GLU A 324 31.72 -36.62 13.32
N GLN A 325 31.00 -36.26 12.26
CA GLN A 325 31.26 -35.05 11.47
C GLN A 325 30.56 -33.79 11.99
N TYR A 326 29.39 -33.92 12.61
CA TYR A 326 28.53 -32.77 12.94
C TYR A 326 28.25 -32.63 14.43
N SER A 327 29.02 -33.30 15.28
CA SER A 327 29.00 -33.10 16.73
C SER A 327 30.24 -32.35 17.20
N ARG A 328 30.05 -31.33 18.04
CA ARG A 328 31.12 -30.57 18.68
C ARG A 328 30.69 -30.17 20.10
N ASP A 329 31.61 -30.32 21.06
CA ASP A 329 31.39 -29.97 22.48
C ASP A 329 30.12 -30.59 23.10
N GLY A 330 29.75 -31.79 22.65
CA GLY A 330 28.58 -32.51 23.14
C GLY A 330 27.26 -32.05 22.54
N GLU A 331 27.26 -31.15 21.55
CA GLU A 331 26.09 -30.76 20.78
C GLU A 331 26.23 -31.20 19.32
N MET A 332 25.14 -31.64 18.70
CA MET A 332 25.11 -31.96 17.28
C MET A 332 24.33 -30.88 16.52
N VAL A 333 24.85 -30.46 15.36
CA VAL A 333 24.29 -29.34 14.58
C VAL A 333 23.61 -29.79 13.31
N CYS A 334 22.59 -29.06 12.89
CA CYS A 334 21.97 -29.20 11.57
C CYS A 334 22.82 -28.52 10.50
N GLN A 335 23.08 -29.21 9.38
CA GLN A 335 23.89 -28.67 8.28
C GLN A 335 23.28 -27.44 7.59
N VAL A 336 21.96 -27.22 7.69
CA VAL A 336 21.28 -26.08 7.03
C VAL A 336 21.15 -24.87 7.95
N CYS A 337 20.48 -25.02 9.09
CA CYS A 337 20.31 -23.88 10.01
C CYS A 337 21.51 -23.61 10.90
N LYS A 338 22.53 -24.47 10.86
CA LYS A 338 23.81 -24.28 11.58
C LYS A 338 23.63 -24.14 13.09
N ALA A 339 22.49 -24.64 13.59
CA ALA A 339 22.09 -24.57 14.97
C ALA A 339 22.08 -25.98 15.59
N ALA A 340 22.21 -26.05 16.93
CA ALA A 340 22.01 -27.28 17.70
C ALA A 340 20.69 -27.94 17.29
N LEU A 341 20.72 -29.27 17.24
CA LEU A 341 19.53 -30.06 17.04
C LEU A 341 18.53 -29.82 18.19
N PRO A 342 17.22 -29.82 17.89
CA PRO A 342 16.21 -29.25 18.79
C PRO A 342 15.93 -30.08 20.05
N PHE A 343 16.27 -31.39 20.05
CA PHE A 343 16.02 -32.28 21.18
C PHE A 343 16.88 -33.55 21.14
N THR A 344 16.96 -34.23 22.27
CA THR A 344 17.55 -35.56 22.44
C THR A 344 16.46 -36.62 22.62
N LEU A 345 16.77 -37.86 22.24
CA LEU A 345 15.97 -39.05 22.53
C LEU A 345 16.16 -39.47 24.00
N ASP A 346 15.35 -40.43 24.46
CA ASP A 346 15.40 -40.96 25.83
C ASP A 346 16.75 -41.59 26.19
N ASP A 347 17.52 -42.03 25.18
CA ASP A 347 18.87 -42.56 25.34
C ASP A 347 19.96 -41.48 25.45
N GLY A 348 19.57 -40.20 25.40
CA GLY A 348 20.45 -39.04 25.46
C GLY A 348 21.10 -38.67 24.12
N THR A 349 20.82 -39.40 23.03
CA THR A 349 21.38 -39.08 21.71
C THR A 349 20.54 -38.03 20.99
N PHE A 350 21.16 -37.17 20.18
CA PHE A 350 20.41 -36.18 19.39
C PHE A 350 19.60 -36.84 18.28
N TYR A 351 18.36 -36.37 18.11
CA TYR A 351 17.54 -36.73 16.97
C TYR A 351 17.89 -35.88 15.74
N PHE A 352 18.10 -36.54 14.60
CA PHE A 352 18.24 -35.89 13.30
C PHE A 352 17.74 -36.77 12.16
N GLU A 353 17.31 -36.09 11.10
CA GLU A 353 16.94 -36.68 9.82
C GLU A 353 18.19 -37.00 9.02
N LYS A 354 18.29 -38.25 8.56
CA LYS A 354 19.34 -38.75 7.67
C LYS A 354 18.82 -38.67 6.25
N VAL A 355 19.02 -37.53 5.62
CA VAL A 355 18.41 -37.24 4.31
C VAL A 355 19.41 -37.55 3.20
N GLU A 356 19.01 -38.39 2.25
CA GLU A 356 19.82 -38.69 1.07
C GLU A 356 20.03 -37.42 0.24
N PHE A 357 21.28 -37.12 -0.10
CA PHE A 357 21.64 -35.86 -0.75
C PHE A 357 21.49 -35.95 -2.28
N LEU A 358 22.20 -36.88 -2.93
CA LEU A 358 22.13 -37.15 -4.36
C LEU A 358 21.32 -38.42 -4.64
N SER A 359 20.15 -38.28 -5.22
CA SER A 359 19.26 -39.39 -5.54
C SER A 359 19.58 -40.08 -6.86
N ASP A 360 20.63 -39.68 -7.57
CA ASP A 360 21.02 -40.14 -8.91
C ASP A 360 22.24 -41.07 -8.91
N LEU A 361 22.79 -41.41 -7.74
CA LEU A 361 23.88 -42.40 -7.62
C LEU A 361 23.37 -43.83 -7.79
N ARG A 362 24.18 -44.70 -8.42
CA ARG A 362 23.85 -46.11 -8.70
C ARG A 362 23.94 -46.97 -7.44
N ARG A 363 24.95 -46.75 -6.59
CA ARG A 363 25.11 -47.46 -5.31
C ARG A 363 24.76 -46.58 -4.11
N ARG A 364 24.54 -47.25 -2.97
CA ARG A 364 24.18 -46.58 -1.72
C ARG A 364 25.41 -46.29 -0.88
N HIS A 365 25.78 -45.01 -0.84
CA HIS A 365 26.93 -44.51 -0.10
C HIS A 365 26.48 -43.86 1.21
N TYR A 366 27.06 -44.27 2.34
CA TYR A 366 26.71 -43.68 3.63
C TYR A 366 27.18 -42.22 3.76
N GLN A 367 28.15 -41.81 2.93
CA GLN A 367 28.65 -40.46 2.75
C GLN A 367 27.66 -39.56 1.99
N ASN A 368 26.66 -40.12 1.31
CA ASN A 368 25.66 -39.37 0.55
C ASN A 368 24.44 -38.95 1.40
N TYR A 369 24.60 -38.80 2.71
CA TYR A 369 23.53 -38.42 3.62
C TYR A 369 23.85 -37.13 4.35
N LEU A 370 22.82 -36.34 4.66
CA LEU A 370 22.91 -35.12 5.44
C LEU A 370 22.34 -35.32 6.85
N ALA A 371 22.91 -34.59 7.81
CA ALA A 371 22.41 -34.41 9.16
C ALA A 371 21.54 -33.14 9.26
N LEU A 372 20.22 -33.31 9.18
CA LEU A 372 19.27 -32.21 9.21
C LEU A 372 18.36 -32.29 10.45
N CYS A 373 17.95 -31.15 10.99
CA CYS A 373 16.88 -31.13 11.99
C CYS A 373 15.53 -31.52 11.33
N PRO A 374 14.50 -31.92 12.10
CA PRO A 374 13.22 -32.38 11.55
C PRO A 374 12.62 -31.42 10.50
N ASN A 375 12.68 -30.11 10.77
CA ASN A 375 12.14 -29.10 9.85
C ASN A 375 12.93 -29.02 8.53
N HIS A 376 14.26 -28.95 8.58
CA HIS A 376 15.06 -28.87 7.36
C HIS A 376 15.11 -30.19 6.60
N GLY A 377 15.02 -31.32 7.30
CA GLY A 377 14.86 -32.63 6.66
C GLY A 377 13.58 -32.70 5.84
N ALA A 378 12.46 -32.25 6.41
CA ALA A 378 11.19 -32.14 5.68
C ALA A 378 11.27 -31.14 4.52
N MET A 379 11.86 -29.96 4.73
CA MET A 379 12.02 -28.97 3.65
C MET A 379 12.89 -29.50 2.50
N PHE A 380 13.97 -30.23 2.81
CA PHE A 380 14.83 -30.81 1.80
C PHE A 380 14.11 -31.91 1.00
N GLN A 381 13.32 -32.76 1.65
CA GLN A 381 12.62 -33.87 0.98
C GLN A 381 11.41 -33.41 0.16
N TYR A 382 10.66 -32.43 0.65
CA TYR A 382 9.34 -32.10 0.09
C TYR A 382 9.26 -30.71 -0.55
N ALA A 383 10.28 -29.87 -0.38
CA ALA A 383 10.23 -28.47 -0.79
C ALA A 383 11.61 -27.92 -1.25
N ASN A 384 12.45 -28.75 -1.84
CA ASN A 384 13.76 -28.35 -2.34
C ASN A 384 13.68 -27.93 -3.83
N GLY A 385 13.87 -26.63 -4.09
CA GLY A 385 13.88 -26.06 -5.44
C GLY A 385 15.23 -26.22 -6.17
N SER A 386 16.24 -26.80 -5.52
CA SER A 386 17.61 -26.93 -6.04
C SER A 386 17.99 -28.36 -6.43
N HIS A 387 17.06 -29.32 -6.42
CA HIS A 387 17.35 -30.74 -6.67
C HIS A 387 18.19 -31.00 -7.93
N GLU A 388 17.88 -30.33 -9.04
CA GLU A 388 18.55 -30.56 -10.33
C GLU A 388 19.99 -30.03 -10.38
N VAL A 389 20.36 -29.13 -9.47
CA VAL A 389 21.67 -28.44 -9.47
C VAL A 389 22.56 -28.85 -8.30
N LEU A 390 22.12 -29.80 -7.45
CA LEU A 390 22.89 -30.23 -6.27
C LEU A 390 24.23 -30.86 -6.65
N ARG A 391 24.24 -31.74 -7.66
CA ARG A 391 25.45 -32.46 -8.10
C ARG A 391 26.50 -31.49 -8.66
N SER A 392 26.10 -30.66 -9.63
CA SER A 392 27.00 -29.67 -10.25
C SER A 392 27.50 -28.65 -9.23
N GLY A 393 26.59 -28.13 -8.40
CA GLY A 393 26.93 -27.19 -7.33
C GLY A 393 27.92 -27.75 -6.32
N LEU A 394 27.82 -29.04 -5.96
CA LEU A 394 28.79 -29.67 -5.07
C LEU A 394 30.18 -29.84 -5.72
N CYS A 395 30.23 -30.23 -6.99
CA CYS A 395 31.51 -30.42 -7.70
C CYS A 395 32.30 -29.12 -7.79
N GLU A 396 31.61 -28.02 -8.14
CA GLU A 396 32.18 -26.67 -8.27
C GLU A 396 32.43 -25.97 -6.93
N LEU A 397 31.98 -26.55 -5.81
CA LEU A 397 32.11 -25.93 -4.50
C LEU A 397 33.59 -25.77 -4.09
N ALA A 398 34.04 -24.52 -4.02
CA ALA A 398 35.38 -24.13 -3.57
C ALA A 398 35.46 -23.91 -2.04
N GLY A 399 34.31 -23.72 -1.39
CA GLY A 399 34.19 -23.50 0.06
C GLY A 399 33.58 -24.70 0.79
N HIS A 400 32.86 -24.41 1.86
CA HIS A 400 32.19 -25.40 2.72
C HIS A 400 30.68 -25.23 2.75
N GLU A 401 30.12 -24.27 2.01
CA GLU A 401 28.69 -23.98 2.00
C GLU A 401 28.12 -24.07 0.59
N LEU A 402 27.16 -24.98 0.40
CA LEU A 402 26.41 -25.11 -0.85
C LEU A 402 25.10 -24.33 -0.76
N GLU A 403 24.90 -23.34 -1.62
CA GLU A 403 23.65 -22.58 -1.70
C GLU A 403 22.50 -23.44 -2.26
N VAL A 404 21.34 -23.37 -1.61
CA VAL A 404 20.13 -24.12 -1.96
C VAL A 404 18.86 -23.28 -1.73
N VAL A 405 17.77 -23.64 -2.39
CA VAL A 405 16.45 -23.04 -2.18
C VAL A 405 15.54 -24.06 -1.51
N LEU A 406 15.21 -23.83 -0.24
CA LEU A 406 14.32 -24.68 0.54
C LEU A 406 13.04 -23.91 0.90
N ALA A 407 11.87 -24.46 0.59
CA ALA A 407 10.56 -23.84 0.83
C ALA A 407 10.47 -22.39 0.31
N ARG A 408 11.02 -22.13 -0.89
CA ARG A 408 11.10 -20.82 -1.56
C ARG A 408 11.95 -19.78 -0.81
N ARG A 409 12.86 -20.22 0.07
CA ARG A 409 13.81 -19.36 0.77
C ARG A 409 15.23 -19.81 0.45
N ASN A 410 16.13 -18.85 0.25
CA ASN A 410 17.55 -19.13 0.10
C ASN A 410 18.11 -19.63 1.44
N ALA A 411 18.88 -20.70 1.39
CA ALA A 411 19.58 -21.31 2.51
C ALA A 411 20.91 -21.89 2.01
N SER A 412 21.79 -22.30 2.92
CA SER A 412 23.02 -23.00 2.54
C SER A 412 23.23 -24.26 3.37
N ILE A 413 23.85 -25.28 2.78
CA ILE A 413 24.22 -26.53 3.42
C ILE A 413 25.71 -26.48 3.73
N HIS A 414 26.05 -26.55 5.02
CA HIS A 414 27.43 -26.64 5.50
C HIS A 414 27.97 -28.07 5.40
N PHE A 415 29.20 -28.21 4.91
CA PHE A 415 29.95 -29.46 4.85
C PHE A 415 31.29 -29.31 5.59
N THR A 416 31.65 -30.31 6.41
CA THR A 416 33.04 -30.41 6.88
C THR A 416 33.96 -30.72 5.72
N LYS A 417 35.24 -30.32 5.81
CA LYS A 417 36.26 -30.65 4.78
C LYS A 417 36.29 -32.15 4.48
N THR A 418 36.18 -32.97 5.53
CA THR A 418 36.14 -34.43 5.41
C THR A 418 34.88 -34.91 4.69
N HIS A 419 33.70 -34.41 5.05
CA HIS A 419 32.45 -34.82 4.41
C HIS A 419 32.43 -34.44 2.93
N LEU A 420 32.85 -33.22 2.61
CA LEU A 420 32.92 -32.75 1.23
C LEU A 420 33.88 -33.59 0.39
N ALA A 421 35.09 -33.86 0.90
CA ALA A 421 36.08 -34.65 0.17
C ALA A 421 35.63 -36.10 -0.03
N ASP A 422 35.05 -36.72 1.00
CA ASP A 422 34.54 -38.09 0.91
C ASP A 422 33.40 -38.19 -0.12
N LEU A 423 32.49 -37.19 -0.16
CA LEU A 423 31.39 -37.16 -1.11
C LEU A 423 31.84 -36.91 -2.56
N LYS A 424 32.84 -36.04 -2.79
CA LYS A 424 33.45 -35.85 -4.12
C LYS A 424 34.11 -37.14 -4.63
N ALA A 425 34.84 -37.85 -3.76
CA ALA A 425 35.46 -39.13 -4.13
C ALA A 425 34.43 -40.22 -4.49
N VAL A 426 33.26 -40.22 -3.84
CA VAL A 426 32.15 -41.11 -4.20
C VAL A 426 31.61 -40.81 -5.60
N ILE A 427 31.41 -39.53 -5.93
CA ILE A 427 30.91 -39.11 -7.26
C ILE A 427 31.90 -39.50 -8.35
N GLU A 428 33.20 -39.22 -8.16
CA GLU A 428 34.26 -39.59 -9.09
C GLU A 428 34.33 -41.11 -9.33
N SER A 429 34.19 -41.91 -8.26
CA SER A 429 34.18 -43.37 -8.38
C SER A 429 33.00 -43.89 -9.20
N GLU A 430 31.80 -43.35 -8.98
CA GLU A 430 30.59 -43.74 -9.73
C GLU A 430 30.64 -43.31 -11.20
N GLU A 431 31.25 -42.16 -11.50
CA GLU A 431 31.45 -41.68 -12.88
C GLU A 431 32.45 -42.57 -13.64
N SER A 432 33.57 -42.93 -13.00
CA SER A 432 34.58 -43.79 -13.63
C SER A 432 34.09 -45.21 -13.94
N GLU A 433 33.19 -45.77 -13.11
CA GLU A 433 32.55 -47.06 -13.42
C GLU A 433 31.48 -46.93 -14.51
N ALA A 434 30.72 -45.82 -14.54
CA ALA A 434 29.73 -45.58 -15.59
C ALA A 434 30.38 -45.49 -16.98
N GLU A 435 31.54 -44.84 -17.09
CA GLU A 435 32.32 -44.77 -18.33
C GLU A 435 32.91 -46.14 -18.74
N ALA A 436 33.27 -46.99 -17.78
CA ALA A 436 33.81 -48.33 -18.01
C ALA A 436 32.74 -49.37 -18.44
N ASP A 437 31.49 -49.20 -18.02
CA ASP A 437 30.35 -50.04 -18.45
C ASP A 437 29.83 -49.68 -19.86
N GLU A 438 30.10 -48.45 -20.34
CA GLU A 438 29.68 -47.96 -21.67
C GLU A 438 30.72 -48.20 -22.78
N SER A 439 31.95 -48.58 -22.42
CA SER A 439 33.07 -48.94 -23.32
C SER A 439 33.17 -50.44 -23.57
#